data_AF-A0A2V2PXK0-F1
#
_entry.id   AF-A0A2V2PXK0-F1
#
_cell.length_a   1.000
_cell.length_b   1.000
_cell.length_c   1.000
_cell.angle_alpha   90.00
_cell.angle_beta   90.00
_cell.angle_gamma   90.00
#
_symmetry.space_group_name_H-M   'P 1'
#
loop_
_entity.id
_entity.type
_entity.pdbx_description
1 polymer ?
#
loop_
_entity_poly.entity_id
_entity_poly.type
_entity_poly.pdbx_seq_one_letter_code
_entity_poly.pdbx_strand_id
1 'polypeptide(L)'
;MTSTSARAVVHLAVYDTLADWETGYTTAFLAQNGYRVRTVGPEREPVTTMGGLRVQPDLALAELRPEDSALLILPGAGLWDAGDDLAPFARAARAFLDAEVPVAAICGA
;
A
#
# COMPACT_ATOMS: atom_id res chain seq x y z
N MET A 1 -11.29 -27.05 -18.09
CA MET A 1 -11.53 -26.34 -16.82
C MET A 1 -10.37 -25.38 -16.62
N THR A 2 -10.52 -24.12 -17.04
CA THR A 2 -9.52 -23.09 -16.76
C THR A 2 -9.55 -22.83 -15.25
N SER A 3 -8.48 -23.24 -14.57
CA SER A 3 -8.24 -22.84 -13.19
C SER A 3 -8.32 -21.31 -13.13
N THR A 4 -9.24 -20.79 -12.32
CA THR A 4 -9.25 -19.37 -11.97
C THR A 4 -7.96 -19.12 -11.19
N SER A 5 -6.90 -18.71 -11.89
CA SER A 5 -5.68 -18.22 -11.24
C SER A 5 -6.13 -17.21 -10.20
N ALA A 6 -5.72 -17.40 -8.94
CA ALA A 6 -5.98 -16.42 -7.90
C ALA A 6 -5.47 -15.05 -8.41
N ARG A 7 -6.29 -14.01 -8.27
CA ARG A 7 -5.89 -12.66 -8.68
C ARG A 7 -4.64 -12.27 -7.88
N ALA A 8 -3.60 -11.83 -8.58
CA ALA A 8 -2.40 -11.30 -7.95
C ALA A 8 -2.76 -10.11 -7.07
N VAL A 9 -2.20 -10.05 -5.86
CA VAL A 9 -2.51 -9.02 -4.88
C VAL A 9 -1.54 -7.85 -5.02
N VAL A 10 -2.06 -6.64 -5.05
CA VAL A 10 -1.28 -5.40 -4.92
C VAL A 10 -1.59 -4.82 -3.56
N HIS A 11 -0.56 -4.57 -2.77
CA HIS A 11 -0.70 -3.95 -1.46
C HIS A 11 -0.50 -2.44 -1.57
N LEU A 12 -1.49 -1.68 -1.13
CA LEU A 12 -1.46 -0.22 -1.06
C LEU A 12 -1.25 0.19 0.40
N ALA A 13 -0.14 0.86 0.70
CA ALA A 13 0.04 1.44 2.02
C ALA A 13 -0.94 2.61 2.24
N VAL A 14 -1.57 2.61 3.41
CA VAL A 14 -2.46 3.69 3.87
C VAL A 14 -2.06 4.09 5.28
N TYR A 15 -1.89 5.39 5.52
CA TYR A 15 -1.50 5.95 6.81
C TYR A 15 -2.11 7.33 6.97
N ASP A 16 -2.06 7.87 8.20
CA ASP A 16 -2.49 9.25 8.43
C ASP A 16 -1.72 10.20 7.52
N THR A 17 -2.41 11.25 7.06
CA THR A 17 -1.91 12.26 6.13
C THR A 17 -1.58 11.77 4.70
N LEU A 18 -1.95 10.53 4.35
CA LEU A 18 -1.91 10.01 2.97
C LEU A 18 -2.51 11.03 1.98
N ALA A 19 -1.81 11.32 0.88
CA ALA A 19 -2.30 12.13 -0.23
C ALA A 19 -3.34 11.34 -1.05
N ASP A 20 -4.62 11.51 -0.72
CA ASP A 20 -5.73 10.70 -1.27
C ASP A 20 -5.87 10.75 -2.82
N TRP A 21 -5.40 11.82 -3.47
CA TRP A 21 -5.50 11.96 -4.92
C TRP A 21 -4.51 11.11 -5.71
N GLU A 22 -3.37 10.72 -5.12
CA GLU A 22 -2.23 10.17 -5.87
C GLU A 22 -2.50 8.76 -6.41
N THR A 23 -3.32 7.98 -5.72
CA THR A 23 -3.49 6.54 -5.98
C THR A 23 -4.77 6.22 -6.75
N GLY A 24 -5.66 7.20 -6.94
CA GLY A 24 -7.01 6.97 -7.44
C GLY A 24 -7.03 6.31 -8.83
N TYR A 25 -6.20 6.79 -9.77
CA TYR A 25 -6.10 6.18 -11.09
C TYR A 25 -5.48 4.78 -11.04
N THR A 26 -4.32 4.64 -10.39
CA THR A 26 -3.56 3.39 -10.33
C THR A 26 -4.36 2.26 -9.70
N THR A 27 -5.04 2.53 -8.59
CA THR A 27 -5.85 1.52 -7.87
C THR A 27 -7.06 1.08 -8.70
N ALA A 28 -7.78 2.03 -9.31
CA ALA A 28 -8.89 1.72 -10.20
C ALA A 28 -8.44 0.92 -11.43
N PHE A 29 -7.33 1.31 -12.06
CA PHE A 29 -6.76 0.61 -13.21
C PHE A 29 -6.38 -0.83 -12.85
N LEU A 30 -5.62 -1.05 -11.78
CA LEU A 30 -5.19 -2.39 -11.35
C LEU A 30 -6.37 -3.30 -11.03
N ALA A 31 -7.36 -2.79 -10.29
CA ALA A 31 -8.57 -3.55 -9.93
C ALA A 31 -9.39 -3.97 -11.17
N GLN A 32 -9.47 -3.10 -12.18
CA GLN A 32 -10.14 -3.38 -13.45
C GLN A 32 -9.34 -4.33 -14.36
N ASN A 33 -8.02 -4.44 -14.16
CA ASN A 33 -7.11 -5.27 -14.95
C ASN A 33 -6.66 -6.55 -14.22
N GLY A 34 -7.53 -7.11 -13.37
CA GLY A 34 -7.36 -8.46 -12.83
C GLY A 34 -6.52 -8.56 -11.56
N TYR A 35 -6.05 -7.45 -10.99
CA TYR A 35 -5.40 -7.44 -9.68
C TYR A 35 -6.44 -7.29 -8.56
N ARG A 36 -6.07 -7.73 -7.36
CA ARG A 36 -6.79 -7.42 -6.12
C ARG A 36 -5.98 -6.39 -5.34
N VAL A 37 -6.49 -5.17 -5.22
CA VAL A 37 -5.88 -4.16 -4.34
C VAL A 37 -6.30 -4.45 -2.90
N ARG A 38 -5.34 -4.49 -1.98
CA ARG A 38 -5.58 -4.58 -0.53
C ARG A 38 -4.84 -3.46 0.19
N THR A 39 -5.48 -2.84 1.16
CA THR A 39 -4.89 -1.73 1.93
C THR A 39 -4.10 -2.25 3.13
N VAL A 40 -2.93 -1.66 3.39
CA VAL A 40 -2.05 -1.99 4.52
C VAL A 40 -1.87 -0.75 5.39
N GLY A 41 -2.35 -0.81 6.63
CA GLY A 41 -2.20 0.24 7.63
C GLY A 41 -1.06 -0.03 8.60
N PRO A 42 -0.65 0.95 9.44
CA PRO A 42 0.24 0.68 10.57
C PRO A 42 -0.35 -0.43 11.45
N GLU A 43 -1.64 -0.29 11.74
CA GLU A 43 -2.50 -1.27 12.40
C GLU A 43 -3.77 -1.50 11.57
N ARG A 44 -4.80 -2.13 12.13
CA ARG A 44 -6.10 -2.32 11.45
C ARG A 44 -7.05 -1.16 11.70
N GLU A 45 -6.66 -0.17 12.49
CA GLU A 45 -7.49 0.95 12.88
C GLU A 45 -7.62 1.94 11.70
N PRO A 46 -8.76 2.65 11.57
CA PRO A 46 -8.92 3.63 10.50
C PRO A 46 -7.84 4.72 10.54
N VAL A 47 -7.32 5.05 9.37
CA VAL A 47 -6.42 6.20 9.16
C VAL A 47 -7.20 7.35 8.52
N THR A 48 -6.72 8.59 8.73
CA THR A 48 -7.30 9.81 8.16
C THR A 48 -6.37 10.40 7.10
N THR A 49 -6.83 10.46 5.85
CA THR A 49 -6.05 11.02 4.73
C THR A 49 -5.93 12.54 4.82
N MET A 50 -5.07 13.14 4.00
CA MET A 50 -4.87 14.60 3.94
C MET A 50 -6.16 15.37 3.65
N GLY A 51 -7.01 14.85 2.77
CA GLY A 51 -8.33 15.38 2.46
C GLY A 51 -9.43 15.04 3.49
N GLY A 52 -9.08 14.33 4.57
CA GLY A 52 -10.02 13.99 5.65
C GLY A 52 -10.85 12.73 5.43
N LEU A 53 -10.50 11.88 4.45
CA LEU A 53 -11.17 10.59 4.26
C LEU A 53 -10.74 9.62 5.35
N ARG A 54 -11.68 8.80 5.85
CA ARG A 54 -11.34 7.68 6.74
C ARG A 54 -11.21 6.39 5.95
N VAL A 55 -10.04 5.77 6.01
CA VAL A 55 -9.74 4.52 5.33
C VAL A 55 -9.50 3.44 6.36
N GLN A 56 -10.29 2.37 6.30
CA GLN A 56 -10.10 1.16 7.11
C GLN A 56 -9.11 0.23 6.39
N PRO A 57 -7.95 -0.10 6.98
CA PRO A 57 -7.02 -1.04 6.40
C PRO A 57 -7.57 -2.48 6.33
N ASP A 58 -7.24 -3.22 5.28
CA ASP A 58 -7.54 -4.65 5.16
C ASP A 58 -6.60 -5.50 6.05
N LEU A 59 -5.38 -5.03 6.28
CA LEU A 59 -4.36 -5.68 7.11
C LEU A 59 -3.47 -4.66 7.80
N ALA A 60 -2.91 -5.06 8.94
CA ALA A 60 -1.82 -4.33 9.59
C ALA A 60 -0.48 -4.61 8.90
N LEU A 61 0.47 -3.69 9.02
CA LEU A 61 1.80 -3.83 8.44
C LEU A 61 2.55 -5.07 8.94
N ALA A 62 2.33 -5.46 10.19
CA ALA A 62 2.91 -6.67 10.78
C ALA A 62 2.46 -7.98 10.09
N GLU A 63 1.36 -7.93 9.34
CA GLU A 63 0.79 -9.06 8.61
C GLU A 63 1.20 -9.07 7.13
N LEU A 64 1.80 -7.98 6.64
CA LEU A 64 2.27 -7.88 5.27
C LEU A 64 3.44 -8.84 5.03
N ARG A 65 3.44 -9.48 3.87
CA ARG A 65 4.46 -10.41 3.42
C ARG A 65 4.78 -10.16 1.94
N PRO A 66 6.06 -10.02 1.54
CA PRO A 66 6.43 -9.87 0.13
C PRO A 66 5.90 -11.01 -0.75
N GLU A 67 6.00 -12.25 -0.29
CA GLU A 67 5.61 -13.46 -1.04
C GLU A 67 4.12 -13.52 -1.40
N ASP A 68 3.27 -12.79 -0.68
CA ASP A 68 1.83 -12.69 -0.94
C ASP A 68 1.49 -11.55 -1.94
N SER A 69 2.50 -10.87 -2.48
CA SER A 69 2.35 -9.61 -3.18
C SER A 69 2.94 -9.65 -4.59
N ALA A 70 2.22 -9.05 -5.53
CA ALA A 70 2.75 -8.73 -6.86
C ALA A 70 3.37 -7.32 -6.92
N LEU A 71 2.99 -6.42 -6.01
CA LEU A 71 3.47 -5.03 -5.93
C LEU A 71 3.14 -4.44 -4.56
N LEU A 72 4.04 -3.61 -4.02
CA LEU A 72 3.75 -2.66 -2.95
C LEU A 72 3.68 -1.23 -3.52
N ILE A 73 2.67 -0.47 -3.13
CA ILE A 73 2.51 0.95 -3.49
C ILE A 73 2.63 1.80 -2.22
N LEU A 74 3.55 2.76 -2.23
CA LEU A 74 3.76 3.75 -1.18
C LEU A 74 3.40 5.15 -1.69
N PRO A 75 2.27 5.72 -1.27
CA PRO A 75 1.89 7.06 -1.68
C PRO A 75 2.55 8.15 -0.81
N GLY A 76 2.53 9.39 -1.25
CA GLY A 76 2.96 10.54 -0.45
C GLY A 76 2.10 10.74 0.80
N ALA A 77 2.71 11.32 1.82
CA ALA A 77 2.09 11.75 3.07
C ALA A 77 2.95 12.81 3.74
N GLY A 78 2.34 13.66 4.56
CA GLY A 78 3.07 14.64 5.37
C GLY A 78 3.98 13.99 6.42
N LEU A 79 3.64 12.77 6.85
CA LEU A 79 4.44 12.02 7.83
C LEU A 79 5.81 11.54 7.31
N TRP A 80 6.06 11.53 6.00
CA TRP A 80 7.39 11.19 5.47
C TRP A 80 8.45 12.24 5.86
N ASP A 81 8.05 13.50 6.00
CA ASP A 81 8.95 14.61 6.38
C ASP A 81 8.91 14.93 7.88
N ALA A 82 7.92 14.42 8.61
CA ALA A 82 7.66 14.82 10.00
C ALA A 82 8.44 14.02 11.05
N GLY A 83 9.01 12.87 10.70
CA GLY A 83 9.74 12.00 11.62
C GLY A 83 9.86 10.56 11.13
N ASP A 84 10.03 9.63 12.08
CA ASP A 84 10.28 8.21 11.79
C ASP A 84 9.00 7.34 11.75
N ASP A 85 7.82 7.96 11.82
CA ASP A 85 6.53 7.24 11.91
C ASP A 85 6.29 6.31 10.72
N LEU A 86 6.77 6.68 9.53
CA LEU A 86 6.68 5.86 8.32
C LEU A 86 7.93 5.02 8.03
N ALA A 87 8.96 5.07 8.90
CA ALA A 87 10.13 4.20 8.79
C ALA A 87 9.79 2.69 8.75
N PRO A 88 8.75 2.17 9.44
CA PRO A 88 8.28 0.80 9.26
C PRO A 88 7.88 0.46 7.80
N PHE A 89 7.23 1.39 7.09
CA PHE A 89 6.86 1.20 5.67
C PHE A 89 8.08 1.23 4.74
N ALA A 90 9.07 2.08 5.03
CA ALA A 90 10.34 2.06 4.30
C ALA A 90 11.09 0.72 4.49
N ARG A 91 11.07 0.16 5.71
CA ARG A 91 11.61 -1.19 5.97
C ARG A 91 10.85 -2.28 5.23
N ALA A 92 9.52 -2.17 5.13
CA ALA A 92 8.71 -3.10 4.35
C ALA A 92 9.04 -3.01 2.86
N ALA A 93 9.18 -1.82 2.29
CA ALA A 93 9.64 -1.65 0.92
C ALA A 93 11.02 -2.28 0.69
N ARG A 94 11.95 -2.14 1.64
CA ARG A 94 13.24 -2.82 1.54
C ARG A 94 13.09 -4.34 1.50
N ALA A 95 12.27 -4.91 2.37
CA ALA A 95 11.99 -6.35 2.37
C ALA A 95 11.35 -6.84 1.06
N PHE A 96 10.50 -6.03 0.42
CA PHE A 96 9.93 -6.31 -0.89
C PHE A 96 11.01 -6.36 -1.98
N LEU A 97 11.88 -5.34 -2.01
CA LEU A 97 12.98 -5.28 -2.98
C LEU A 97 13.98 -6.43 -2.80
N ASP A 98 14.31 -6.78 -1.54
CA ASP A 98 15.19 -7.91 -1.24
C ASP A 98 14.56 -9.26 -1.65
N ALA A 99 13.22 -9.35 -1.74
CA ALA A 99 12.46 -10.49 -2.23
C ALA A 99 12.14 -10.44 -3.74
N GLU A 100 12.73 -9.48 -4.47
CA GLU A 100 12.48 -9.25 -5.91
C GLU A 100 11.01 -8.92 -6.26
N VAL A 101 10.25 -8.41 -5.29
CA VAL A 101 8.88 -7.91 -5.50
C VAL A 101 8.94 -6.40 -5.74
N PRO A 102 8.31 -5.88 -6.80
CA PRO A 102 8.40 -4.46 -7.13
C PRO A 102 7.76 -3.57 -6.06
N VAL A 103 8.30 -2.36 -5.95
CA VAL A 103 7.76 -1.26 -5.14
C VAL A 103 7.53 -0.06 -6.06
N ALA A 104 6.37 0.57 -5.96
CA ALA A 104 6.06 1.85 -6.59
C ALA A 104 5.89 2.91 -5.51
N ALA A 105 6.57 4.05 -5.64
CA ALA A 105 6.44 5.18 -4.74
C ALA A 105 6.11 6.45 -5.53
N ILE A 106 5.44 7.42 -4.89
CA ILE A 106 5.09 8.70 -5.50
C ILE A 106 5.26 9.84 -4.48
N CYS A 107 5.65 11.01 -4.98
CA CYS A 107 5.88 12.22 -4.20
C CYS A 107 7.04 12.04 -3.19
N GLY A 108 6.83 12.29 -1.90
CA GLY A 108 7.85 12.20 -0.85
C GLY A 108 8.10 10.79 -0.29
N ALA A 109 7.41 9.77 -0.82
CA ALA A 109 7.51 8.38 -0.37
C ALA A 109 8.72 7.62 -0.93
#